data_AF-A0A9W8LHH0-F1
#
_entry.id   AF-A0A9W8LHH0-F1
#
_cell.length_a   1.000
_cell.length_b   1.000
_cell.length_c   1.000
_cell.angle_alpha   90.00
_cell.angle_beta   90.00
_cell.angle_gamma   90.00
#
_symmetry.space_group_name_H-M   'P 1'
#
loop_
_entity.id
_entity.type
_entity.pdbx_description
1 polymer ?
#
loop_
_entity_poly.entity_id
_entity_poly.type
_entity_poly.pdbx_seq_one_letter_code
_entity_poly.pdbx_strand_id
1 'polypeptide(L)' 'FVAKLHRISEETYNNMFTFSMMHTIANEMGLRFSNFNDVVDKLNNQNYLIKKANRTYQLATF' A
#
# COMPACT_ATOMS: atom_id res chain seq x y z
N PHE A 1 -6.03 6.47 0.74
CA PHE A 1 -4.77 5.72 0.52
C PHE A 1 -4.98 4.55 -0.44
N VAL A 2 -5.77 3.52 -0.09
CA VAL A 2 -6.03 2.35 -0.96
C VAL A 2 -6.51 2.72 -2.37
N ALA A 3 -7.44 3.67 -2.51
CA ALA A 3 -7.87 4.16 -3.82
C ALA A 3 -6.73 4.76 -4.68
N LYS A 4 -5.73 5.41 -4.05
CA LYS A 4 -4.54 5.91 -4.77
C LYS A 4 -3.64 4.76 -5.21
N LEU A 5 -3.50 3.71 -4.40
CA LEU A 5 -2.80 2.49 -4.80
C LEU A 5 -3.49 1.80 -5.98
N HIS A 6 -4.82 1.70 -5.97
CA HIS A 6 -5.59 1.17 -7.11
C HIS A 6 -5.30 1.95 -8.39
N ARG A 7 -5.44 3.28 -8.33
CA ARG A 7 -5.15 4.14 -9.49
C ARG A 7 -3.73 3.94 -10.03
N ILE A 8 -2.71 3.88 -9.15
CA ILE A 8 -1.33 3.62 -9.58
C ILE A 8 -1.23 2.23 -10.21
N SER A 9 -1.91 1.22 -9.66
CA SER A 9 -1.86 -0.13 -10.22
C SER A 9 -2.51 -0.24 -11.60
N GLU A 10 -3.56 0.54 -11.86
CA GLU A 10 -4.21 0.64 -13.18
C GLU A 10 -3.29 1.39 -14.17
N GLU A 11 -2.70 2.51 -13.75
CA GLU A 11 -1.81 3.33 -14.58
C GLU A 11 -0.50 2.60 -14.95
N THR A 12 -0.01 1.72 -14.08
CA THR A 12 1.28 1.03 -14.24
C THR A 12 1.17 -0.45 -14.60
N TYR A 13 -0.05 -1.00 -14.64
CA TYR A 13 -0.32 -2.44 -14.73
C TYR A 13 0.45 -3.27 -13.69
N ASN A 14 0.70 -2.68 -12.51
CA ASN A 14 1.48 -3.29 -11.44
C ASN A 14 0.80 -3.10 -10.08
N ASN A 15 0.37 -4.19 -9.47
CA ASN A 15 -0.27 -4.20 -8.14
C ASN A 15 0.72 -4.50 -7.00
N MET A 16 2.03 -4.53 -7.27
CA MET A 16 3.06 -4.79 -6.28
C MET A 16 3.65 -3.49 -5.73
N PHE A 17 3.61 -3.35 -4.41
CA PHE A 17 4.12 -2.17 -3.71
C PHE A 17 5.07 -2.57 -2.59
N THR A 18 6.23 -1.92 -2.52
CA THR A 18 7.10 -2.05 -1.35
C THR A 18 6.59 -1.17 -0.21
N PHE A 19 6.95 -1.53 1.02
CA PHE A 19 6.68 -0.67 2.19
C PHE A 19 7.17 0.77 2.00
N SER A 20 8.37 0.94 1.41
CA SER A 20 8.96 2.25 1.14
C SER A 20 8.12 3.05 0.14
N MET A 21 7.72 2.44 -0.98
CA MET A 21 6.85 3.08 -1.99
C MET A 21 5.52 3.53 -1.36
N MET A 22 4.89 2.66 -0.58
CA MET A 22 3.65 2.98 0.12
C MET A 22 3.81 4.15 1.09
N HIS A 23 4.94 4.22 1.80
CA HIS A 23 5.25 5.32 2.71
C HIS A 23 5.46 6.64 1.96
N THR A 24 6.19 6.62 0.84
CA THR A 24 6.35 7.80 -0.04
C THR A 24 5.01 8.29 -0.56
N ILE A 25 4.17 7.39 -1.09
CA ILE A 25 2.82 7.73 -1.58
C ILE A 25 1.97 8.35 -0.46
N ALA A 26 2.03 7.80 0.75
CA ALA A 26 1.31 8.36 1.89
C ALA A 26 1.75 9.80 2.20
N ASN A 27 3.06 10.06 2.19
CA ASN A 27 3.61 11.41 2.41
C ASN A 27 3.25 12.39 1.29
N GLU A 28 3.28 11.96 0.02
CA GLU A 28 2.85 12.76 -1.13
C GLU A 28 1.37 13.14 -1.06
N MET A 29 0.54 12.27 -0.48
CA MET A 29 -0.87 12.55 -0.20
C MET A 29 -1.08 13.49 1.01
N GLY A 30 0.00 13.90 1.69
CA GLY A 30 -0.08 14.67 2.94
C GLY A 30 -0.58 13.88 4.14
N LEU A 31 -0.63 12.54 4.05
CA LEU A 31 -1.06 11.68 5.14
C LEU A 31 0.07 11.52 6.14
N ARG A 32 -0.17 11.91 7.40
CA ARG A 32 0.78 11.74 8.50
C ARG A 32 0.31 10.61 9.39
N PHE A 33 1.09 9.54 9.45
CA PHE A 33 0.81 8.40 10.31
C PHE A 33 1.86 8.35 11.42
N SER A 34 1.42 8.24 12.67
CA SER A 34 2.32 8.09 13.82
C SER A 34 3.13 6.79 13.75
N ASN A 35 2.50 5.71 13.27
CA ASN A 35 3.16 4.45 12.95
C ASN A 35 2.60 3.90 11.64
N PHE A 36 3.34 4.09 10.55
CA PHE A 36 2.93 3.60 9.23
C PHE A 36 2.91 2.07 9.16
N ASN A 37 3.70 1.38 9.97
CA ASN A 37 3.71 -0.09 10.01
C ASN A 37 2.35 -0.64 10.45
N ASP A 38 1.73 -0.05 11.47
CA ASP A 38 0.41 -0.46 11.95
C ASP A 38 -0.69 -0.23 10.89
N VAL A 39 -0.55 0.80 10.06
CA VAL A 39 -1.48 1.07 8.96
C VAL A 39 -1.38 -0.04 7.92
N VAL A 40 -0.17 -0.39 7.50
CA VAL A 40 0.07 -1.45 6.52
C VAL A 40 -0.38 -2.81 7.05
N ASP A 41 -0.12 -3.11 8.33
CA ASP A 41 -0.56 -4.35 8.97
C ASP A 41 -2.10 -4.43 9.09
N LYS A 42 -2.78 -3.32 9.40
CA LYS A 42 -4.25 -3.25 9.37
C LYS A 42 -4.82 -3.50 7.97
N LEU A 43 -4.23 -2.90 6.94
CA LEU A 43 -4.64 -3.13 5.55
C LEU A 43 -4.40 -4.58 5.11
N ASN A 44 -3.33 -5.20 5.61
CA ASN A 44 -3.07 -6.62 5.40
C ASN A 44 -4.13 -7.50 6.08
N ASN A 45 -4.47 -7.22 7.34
CA ASN A 45 -5.49 -7.97 8.08
C ASN A 45 -6.91 -7.81 7.50
N GLN A 46 -7.18 -6.71 6.79
CA GLN A 46 -8.44 -6.45 6.10
C GLN A 46 -8.46 -6.99 4.65
N ASN A 47 -7.40 -7.69 4.22
CA ASN A 47 -7.24 -8.22 2.85
C ASN A 47 -7.20 -7.15 1.75
N TYR A 48 -6.97 -5.86 2.07
CA TYR A 48 -6.68 -4.84 1.06
C TYR A 48 -5.27 -4.97 0.49
N LEU A 49 -4.33 -5.36 1.35
CA LEU A 49 -2.97 -5.70 0.98
C LEU A 49 -2.73 -7.17 1.31
N ILE A 50 -1.90 -7.84 0.53
CA ILE A 50 -1.46 -9.21 0.80
C ILE A 50 0.04 -9.15 0.96
N LYS A 51 0.52 -9.32 2.19
CA LYS A 51 1.95 -9.35 2.49
C LYS A 51 2.63 -10.48 1.73
N LYS A 52 3.71 -10.14 1.02
CA LYS A 52 4.63 -11.06 0.36
C LYS A 52 5.99 -11.00 1.08
N ALA A 53 7.01 -11.62 0.49
CA ALA A 53 8.37 -11.55 1.01
C ALA A 53 8.95 -10.12 0.96
N ASN A 54 10.05 -9.90 1.68
CA ASN A 54 10.89 -8.69 1.57
C ASN A 54 10.15 -7.35 1.78
N ARG A 55 9.12 -7.32 2.65
CA ARG A 55 8.28 -6.13 2.90
C ARG A 55 7.62 -5.59 1.63
N THR A 56 7.29 -6.48 0.71
CA THR A 56 6.48 -6.20 -0.47
C THR A 56 5.06 -6.66 -0.21
N TYR A 57 4.10 -5.95 -0.78
CA TYR A 57 2.68 -6.16 -0.60
C TYR A 57 2.00 -6.12 -1.95
N GLN A 58 1.13 -7.08 -2.21
CA GLN A 58 0.27 -7.08 -3.38
C GLN A 58 -1.06 -6.40 -3.02
N LEU A 59 -1.48 -5.41 -3.79
CA LEU A 59 -2.81 -4.83 -3.67
C LEU A 59 -3.86 -5.86 -4.12
N ALA A 60 -4.86 -6.12 -3.28
CA ALA A 60 -5.98 -6.96 -3.66
C ALA A 60 -6.86 -6.19 -4.66
N THR A 61 -6.94 -6.69 -5.89
CA THR A 61 -7.85 -6.18 -6.92
C THR A 61 -9.14 -6.99 -6.86
N PHE A 62 -10.25 -6.29 -6.66
CA PHE A 62 -11.61 -6.83 -6.78
C PHE A 62 -12.12 -6.64 -8.20
#